data_AF-A0A135ZGL4-F1
#
_entry.id   AF-A0A135ZGL4-F1
#
_cell.length_a   1.000
_cell.length_b   1.000
_cell.length_c   1.000
_cell.angle_alpha   90.00
_cell.angle_beta   90.00
_cell.angle_gamma   90.00
#
_symmetry.space_group_name_H-M   'P 1'
#
loop_
_entity.id
_entity.type
_entity.pdbx_description
1 polymer ?
#
loop_
_entity_poly.entity_id
_entity_poly.type
_entity_poly.pdbx_seq_one_letter_code
_entity_poly.pdbx_strand_id
1 'polypeptide(L)'
;MAKEIVYNLADTVQMKKPHACQTNDWKILRMGADIKLKCMGCGHIVMMPRSEFNRKLKKLLTKANDPVNAKKEQYVPKDRIARPNFG
;
A
#
# COMPACT_ATOMS: atom_id res chain seq x y z
N MET A 1 19.25 7.97 11.54
CA MET A 1 19.12 8.35 10.11
C MET A 1 17.80 7.78 9.59
N ALA A 2 16.79 8.62 9.37
CA ALA A 2 15.50 8.16 8.86
C ALA A 2 15.66 7.86 7.37
N LYS A 3 15.66 6.58 7.00
CA LYS A 3 15.74 6.15 5.60
C LYS A 3 14.48 6.64 4.88
N GLU A 4 14.65 7.53 3.92
CA GLU A 4 13.55 8.02 3.10
C GLU A 4 13.12 6.91 2.15
N ILE A 5 11.93 6.35 2.40
CA ILE A 5 11.38 5.25 1.60
C ILE A 5 10.50 5.88 0.54
N VAL A 6 10.98 5.86 -0.71
CA VAL A 6 10.18 6.28 -1.87
C VAL A 6 9.14 5.19 -2.17
N TYR A 7 7.87 5.57 -2.25
CA TYR A 7 6.76 4.68 -2.58
C TYR A 7 5.84 5.35 -3.62
N ASN A 8 5.18 4.52 -4.44
CA ASN A 8 4.31 4.93 -5.51
C ASN A 8 2.94 4.23 -5.45
N LEU A 9 2.02 4.68 -6.30
CA LEU A 9 0.72 4.04 -6.47
C LEU A 9 0.90 2.57 -6.89
N ALA A 10 0.10 1.68 -6.30
CA ALA A 10 0.14 0.23 -6.50
C ALA A 10 1.38 -0.50 -5.94
N ASP A 11 2.29 0.19 -5.25
CA ASP A 11 3.38 -0.46 -4.53
C ASP A 11 2.86 -1.23 -3.31
N THR A 12 3.60 -2.29 -2.94
CA THR A 12 3.37 -3.04 -1.71
C THR A 12 4.44 -2.66 -0.70
N VAL A 13 3.98 -2.23 0.47
CA VAL A 13 4.80 -1.78 1.58
C VAL A 13 4.56 -2.65 2.80
N GLN A 14 5.53 -2.66 3.70
CA GLN A 14 5.41 -3.29 5.01
C GLN A 14 5.22 -2.24 6.10
N MET A 15 4.22 -2.45 6.95
CA MET A 15 4.01 -1.62 8.14
C MET A 15 4.76 -2.17 9.36
N LYS A 16 5.05 -1.28 10.32
CA LYS A 16 5.68 -1.62 11.60
C LYS A 16 4.74 -2.37 12.53
N LYS A 17 3.47 -1.97 12.59
CA LYS A 17 2.45 -2.62 13.42
C LYS A 17 1.77 -3.74 12.62
N PRO A 18 1.51 -4.89 13.25
CA PRO A 18 0.82 -5.95 12.57
C PRO A 18 -0.66 -5.66 12.36
N HIS A 19 -1.22 -6.18 11.27
CA HIS A 19 -2.66 -6.20 11.07
C HIS A 19 -3.27 -7.35 11.88
N ALA A 20 -4.57 -7.27 12.20
CA ALA A 20 -5.31 -8.31 12.92
C ALA A 20 -5.21 -9.69 12.23
N CYS A 21 -5.06 -9.73 10.91
CA CYS A 21 -4.86 -10.96 10.13
C CYS A 21 -3.39 -11.47 10.13
N GLN A 22 -2.54 -10.97 11.04
CA GLN A 22 -1.12 -11.32 11.18
C GLN A 22 -0.23 -10.99 9.96
N THR A 23 -0.80 -10.38 8.91
CA THR A 23 -0.08 -9.96 7.70
C THR A 23 0.24 -8.48 7.75
N ASN A 24 1.47 -8.11 7.41
CA ASN A 24 1.94 -6.72 7.53
C ASN A 24 2.17 -6.07 6.17
N ASP A 25 1.75 -6.75 5.11
CA ASP A 25 1.89 -6.34 3.72
C ASP A 25 0.66 -5.55 3.29
N TRP A 26 0.90 -4.31 2.90
CA TRP A 26 -0.14 -3.36 2.52
C TRP A 26 0.14 -2.84 1.13
N LYS A 27 -0.89 -2.80 0.30
CA LYS A 27 -0.85 -2.23 -1.02
C LYS A 27 -1.39 -0.81 -1.03
N ILE A 28 -0.69 0.11 -1.67
CA ILE A 28 -1.13 1.49 -1.83
C ILE A 28 -2.15 1.58 -2.97
N LEU A 29 -3.40 1.90 -2.61
CA LEU A 29 -4.50 2.10 -3.55
C LEU A 29 -4.75 3.57 -3.87
N ARG A 30 -4.39 4.51 -2.99
CA ARG A 30 -4.55 5.94 -3.24
C ARG A 30 -3.40 6.69 -2.61
N MET A 31 -2.92 7.72 -3.31
CA MET A 31 -1.97 8.68 -2.78
C MET A 31 -2.58 10.08 -2.85
N GLY A 32 -2.54 10.80 -1.74
CA GLY A 32 -3.07 12.14 -1.58
C GLY A 32 -2.76 12.67 -0.17
N ALA A 33 -3.64 13.49 0.38
CA ALA A 33 -3.61 13.86 1.80
C ALA A 33 -3.75 12.62 2.70
N ASP A 34 -4.71 11.77 2.34
CA ASP A 34 -4.90 10.45 2.92
C ASP A 34 -4.43 9.34 1.97
N ILE A 35 -3.81 8.32 2.56
CA ILE A 35 -3.35 7.13 1.87
C ILE A 35 -4.36 6.03 2.11
N LYS A 36 -4.90 5.47 1.02
CA LYS A 36 -5.77 4.29 1.07
C LYS A 36 -4.89 3.06 0.87
N LEU A 37 -4.95 2.13 1.81
CA LEU A 37 -4.18 0.90 1.82
C LEU A 37 -5.11 -0.32 1.77
N LYS A 38 -4.68 -1.38 1.09
CA LYS A 38 -5.34 -2.69 1.10
C LYS A 38 -4.41 -3.74 1.68
N CYS A 39 -4.86 -4.48 2.68
CA CYS A 39 -4.11 -5.59 3.23
C CYS A 39 -4.00 -6.71 2.18
N MET A 40 -2.79 -7.21 1.95
CA MET A 40 -2.56 -8.30 0.99
C MET A 40 -2.90 -9.70 1.52
N GLY A 41 -3.13 -9.84 2.83
CA GLY A 41 -3.52 -11.11 3.45
C GLY A 41 -5.03 -11.34 3.50
N CYS A 42 -5.80 -10.31 3.87
CA CYS A 42 -7.27 -10.43 4.06
C CYS A 42 -8.09 -9.50 3.15
N GLY A 43 -7.45 -8.64 2.35
CA GLY A 43 -8.14 -7.69 1.48
C GLY A 43 -8.77 -6.48 2.18
N HIS A 44 -8.67 -6.36 3.51
CA HIS A 44 -9.23 -5.23 4.26
C HIS A 44 -8.63 -3.90 3.81
N ILE A 45 -9.46 -2.87 3.72
CA ILE A 45 -9.08 -1.54 3.26
C ILE A 45 -9.06 -0.58 4.44
N VAL A 46 -7.98 0.17 4.59
CA VAL A 46 -7.86 1.24 5.59
C VAL A 46 -7.49 2.55 4.91
N MET A 47 -7.91 3.66 5.50
CA MET A 47 -7.55 5.00 5.06
C MET A 47 -6.90 5.72 6.23
N MET A 48 -5.77 6.38 5.99
CA MET A 48 -5.08 7.10 7.05
C MET A 48 -4.31 8.30 6.52
N PRO A 49 -4.04 9.31 7.36
CA PRO A 49 -3.24 10.46 6.96
C PRO A 49 -1.84 10.06 6.52
N ARG A 50 -1.31 10.74 5.49
CA ARG A 50 0.04 10.50 4.97
C ARG A 50 1.12 10.61 6.04
N SER A 51 0.98 11.54 6.98
CA SER A 51 1.91 11.72 8.10
C SER A 51 1.99 10.50 9.01
N GLU A 52 0.83 9.88 9.32
CA GLU A 52 0.80 8.64 10.10
C GLU A 52 1.38 7.46 9.32
N PHE A 53 1.03 7.36 8.04
CA PHE A 53 1.53 6.32 7.15
C PHE A 53 3.06 6.32 7.13
N ASN A 54 3.67 7.49 6.91
CA ASN A 54 5.13 7.64 6.87
C ASN A 54 5.81 7.22 8.19
N ARG A 55 5.19 7.52 9.34
CA ARG A 55 5.72 7.09 10.65
C ARG A 55 5.65 5.57 10.85
N LYS A 56 4.57 4.95 10.37
CA LYS A 56 4.28 3.51 10.51
C LYS A 56 4.92 2.66 9.40
N LEU A 57 5.40 3.27 8.33
CA LEU A 57 6.10 2.60 7.23
C LEU A 57 7.43 2.00 7.73
N LYS A 58 7.64 0.71 7.44
CA LYS A 58 8.87 -0.01 7.79
C LYS A 58 9.83 -0.12 6.60
N LYS A 59 9.32 -0.62 5.46
CA LYS A 59 10.07 -0.78 4.21
C LYS A 59 9.12 -0.95 3.02
N LEU A 60 9.63 -0.69 1.82
CA LEU A 60 8.98 -1.10 0.57
C LEU A 60 9.32 -2.57 0.30
N LEU A 61 8.32 -3.38 -0.04
CA LEU A 61 8.50 -4.80 -0.34
C LEU A 61 8.65 -5.04 -1.84
N THR A 62 7.70 -4.51 -2.62
CA THR A 62 7.65 -4.71 -4.07
C THR A 62 7.10 -3.46 -4.75
N LYS A 63 7.60 -3.20 -5.95
CA LYS A 63 7.12 -2.09 -6.79
C LYS A 63 5.86 -2.50 -7.56
N ALA A 64 5.09 -1.52 -8.01
CA ALA A 64 3.84 -1.72 -8.73
C ALA A 64 3.96 -2.75 -9.87
N ASN A 65 5.03 -2.69 -10.67
CA ASN A 65 5.21 -3.56 -11.84
C ASN A 65 6.04 -4.82 -11.55
N ASP A 66 6.25 -5.18 -10.28
CA ASP A 66 7.03 -6.35 -9.93
C ASP A 66 6.25 -7.66 -10.21
N PRO A 67 6.84 -8.66 -10.88
CA PRO A 67 6.16 -9.94 -11.15
C PRO A 67 5.75 -10.71 -9.88
N VAL A 68 6.40 -10.45 -8.74
CA VAL A 68 6.01 -11.04 -7.44
C VAL A 68 4.61 -10.61 -7.02
N ASN A 69 4.21 -9.40 -7.39
CA ASN A 69 2.90 -8.85 -7.07
C ASN A 69 1.76 -9.50 -7.86
N ALA A 70 2.01 -9.89 -9.12
CA ALA A 70 1.01 -10.53 -9.99
C ALA A 70 0.52 -11.87 -9.46
N LYS A 71 1.31 -12.53 -8.59
CA LYS A 71 0.96 -13.82 -7.98
C LYS A 71 0.06 -13.70 -6.75
N LYS A 72 -0.14 -12.50 -6.19
CA LYS A 72 -0.95 -12.30 -4.98
C LYS A 72 -2.41 -12.06 -5.36
N GLU A 73 -3.31 -12.89 -4.85
CA GLU A 73 -4.76 -12.83 -5.11
C GLU A 73 -5.36 -11.43 -4.88
N GLN A 74 -4.88 -10.73 -3.85
CA GLN A 74 -5.43 -9.43 -3.47
C GLN A 74 -4.78 -8.24 -4.19
N TYR A 75 -3.84 -8.46 -5.10
CA TYR A 75 -3.13 -7.40 -5.83
C TYR A 75 -4.03 -6.73 -6.88
N VAL A 76 -4.20 -5.41 -6.77
CA VAL A 76 -5.03 -4.60 -7.71
C VAL A 76 -4.15 -3.80 -8.69
N PRO A 77 -3.96 -4.22 -9.95
CA PRO A 77 -3.04 -3.54 -10.87
C PRO A 77 -3.41 -2.06 -11.07
N LYS A 78 -2.43 -1.23 -11.44
CA LYS A 78 -2.53 0.24 -11.44
C LYS A 78 -3.69 0.76 -12.31
N ASP A 79 -3.98 0.07 -13.40
CA ASP A 79 -5.10 0.30 -14.32
C ASP A 79 -6.48 0.09 -13.69
N ARG A 80 -6.60 -0.80 -12.68
CA ARG A 80 -7.85 -1.07 -11.96
C ARG A 80 -8.03 -0.26 -10.68
N ILE A 81 -7.04 0.56 -10.32
CA ILE A 81 -7.18 1.49 -9.21
C ILE A 81 -8.05 2.64 -9.70
N ALA A 82 -9.28 2.70 -9.21
CA ALA A 82 -10.24 3.75 -9.55
C ALA A 82 -9.59 5.14 -9.42
N ARG A 83 -9.43 5.80 -10.56
CA ARG A 83 -9.09 7.22 -10.59
C ARG A 83 -10.39 7.98 -10.33
N PRO A 84 -10.43 8.92 -9.37
CA PRO A 84 -11.58 9.81 -9.27
C PRO A 84 -11.81 10.41 -10.67
N ASN A 85 -13.02 10.31 -11.20
CA ASN A 85 -13.39 11.05 -12.40
C ASN A 85 -13.28 12.53 -12.04
N PHE A 86 -12.13 13.14 -12.33
CA PHE A 86 -11.96 14.58 -12.37
C PHE A 86 -12.56 15.05 -13.70
N GLY A 87 -13.88 14.89 -13.82
CA GLY A 87 -14.69 15.50 -14.87
C GLY A 87 -15.16 16.87 -14.41
#